data_AF-A0A7S1CIY0-F1
#
_entry.id   AF-A0A7S1CIY0-F1
#
_cell.length_a   1.000
_cell.length_b   1.000
_cell.length_c   1.000
_cell.angle_alpha   90.00
_cell.angle_beta   90.00
_cell.angle_gamma   90.00
#
_symmetry.space_group_name_H-M   'P 1'
#
loop_
_entity.id
_entity.type
_entity.pdbx_description
1 polymer ?
#
loop_
_entity_poly.entity_id
_entity_poly.type
_entity_poly.pdbx_seq_one_letter_code
_entity_poly.pdbx_strand_id
1 'polypeptide(L)'
;PRRRRVRRPRPRPASAAPRRQRAAEAEASGKPTPEVPEKVQGQMASKLPGGCGRGELTVLGLEQGFELGRVLRARYAASQNEGGMGLVGDAASVYCRSSNVPRTVLTLHAALAELLPTATATAAAAGAADADAARREIVVWGSQTEDEFLYPNAMACPRLEQLYKASRSH
;
A
#
# COMPACT_ATOMS: atom_id res chain seq x y z
N PRO A 1 10.58 -53.24 23.61
CA PRO A 1 9.58 -52.19 23.93
C PRO A 1 10.23 -50.82 24.20
N ARG A 2 10.40 -49.99 23.16
CA ARG A 2 11.00 -48.63 23.27
C ARG A 2 9.91 -47.62 23.66
N ARG A 3 10.04 -47.05 24.87
CA ARG A 3 9.12 -46.02 25.38
C ARG A 3 9.25 -44.72 24.55
N ARG A 4 8.20 -44.38 23.78
CA ARG A 4 8.05 -43.08 23.11
C ARG A 4 7.97 -41.98 24.18
N ARG A 5 8.96 -41.09 24.24
CA ARG A 5 8.88 -39.86 25.04
C ARG A 5 7.87 -38.92 24.37
N VAL A 6 6.71 -38.76 25.00
CA VAL A 6 5.71 -37.75 24.65
C VAL A 6 6.31 -36.38 24.99
N ARG A 7 6.62 -35.58 23.96
CA ARG A 7 7.06 -34.20 24.13
C ARG A 7 5.87 -33.37 24.61
N ARG A 8 5.95 -32.83 25.82
CA ARG A 8 4.97 -31.87 26.32
C ARG A 8 5.04 -30.57 25.50
N PRO A 9 3.89 -29.95 25.15
CA PRO A 9 3.88 -28.66 24.48
C PRO A 9 4.46 -27.58 25.41
N ARG A 10 5.28 -26.69 24.84
CA ARG A 10 5.83 -25.54 25.56
C ARG A 10 4.69 -24.56 25.93
N PRO A 11 4.72 -23.95 27.12
CA PRO A 11 3.75 -22.91 27.46
C PRO A 11 3.89 -21.72 26.50
N ARG A 12 2.76 -21.22 26.02
CA ARG A 12 2.69 -19.96 25.25
C ARG A 12 3.10 -18.82 26.18
N PRO A 13 3.96 -17.89 25.74
CA PRO A 13 4.26 -16.71 26.54
C PRO A 13 2.97 -15.89 26.74
N ALA A 14 2.75 -15.48 27.99
CA ALA A 14 1.67 -14.58 28.37
C ALA A 14 1.91 -13.19 27.80
N SER A 15 0.83 -12.49 27.45
CA SER A 15 0.78 -11.07 27.09
C SER A 15 1.43 -10.67 25.75
N ALA A 16 0.77 -11.04 24.66
CA ALA A 16 0.74 -10.19 23.47
C ALA A 16 -0.74 -9.97 23.13
N ALA A 17 -1.24 -8.75 23.28
CA ALA A 17 -2.50 -8.38 22.64
C ALA A 17 -2.43 -8.83 21.17
N PRO A 18 -3.47 -9.47 20.62
CA PRO A 18 -3.40 -10.05 19.29
C PRO A 18 -2.97 -8.97 18.31
N ARG A 19 -1.83 -9.13 17.62
CA ARG A 19 -1.23 -8.16 16.68
C ARG A 19 -2.23 -7.50 15.73
N ARG A 20 -3.31 -8.21 15.39
CA ARG A 20 -4.47 -7.70 14.65
C ARG A 20 -5.12 -6.45 15.26
N GLN A 21 -5.17 -6.34 16.60
CA GLN A 21 -5.71 -5.17 17.30
C GLN A 21 -4.80 -3.95 17.17
N ARG A 22 -3.47 -4.12 17.14
CA ARG A 22 -2.53 -2.99 16.99
C ARG A 22 -2.53 -2.42 15.57
N ALA A 23 -2.59 -3.28 14.56
CA ALA A 23 -2.73 -2.84 13.18
C ALA A 23 -4.08 -2.13 12.96
N ALA A 24 -5.16 -2.68 13.52
CA ALA A 24 -6.49 -2.06 13.45
C ALA A 24 -6.58 -0.73 14.22
N GLU A 25 -5.89 -0.58 15.36
CA GLU A 25 -5.82 0.70 16.11
C GLU A 25 -5.00 1.77 15.38
N ALA A 26 -3.95 1.38 14.64
CA ALA A 26 -3.22 2.30 13.77
C ALA A 26 -4.08 2.74 12.57
N GLU A 27 -4.85 1.82 11.98
CA GLU A 27 -5.79 2.08 10.89
C GLU A 27 -6.97 2.97 11.36
N ALA A 28 -7.44 2.84 12.60
CA ALA A 28 -8.56 3.61 13.13
C ALA A 28 -8.19 5.00 13.70
N SER A 29 -6.91 5.29 13.95
CA SER A 29 -6.50 6.49 14.71
C SER A 29 -5.98 7.65 13.88
N GLY A 30 -5.93 7.55 12.55
CA GLY A 30 -5.43 8.63 11.68
C GLY A 30 -3.98 9.03 11.99
N LYS A 31 -3.21 8.13 12.60
CA LYS A 31 -1.82 8.36 13.00
C LYS A 31 -0.91 8.44 11.76
N PRO A 32 0.21 9.20 11.87
CA PRO A 32 1.09 9.45 10.74
C PRO A 32 1.48 8.15 10.05
N THR A 33 1.52 8.22 8.72
CA THR A 33 1.99 7.18 7.82
C THR A 33 3.17 6.46 8.45
N PRO A 34 3.21 5.11 8.46
CA PRO A 34 4.29 4.37 9.11
C PRO A 34 5.66 4.87 8.61
N GLU A 35 6.70 4.65 9.40
CA GLU A 35 8.05 5.03 8.97
C GLU A 35 8.49 4.17 7.78
N VAL A 36 9.12 4.82 6.80
CA VAL A 36 9.70 4.16 5.64
C VAL A 36 10.72 3.12 6.12
N PRO A 37 10.69 1.86 5.63
CA PRO A 37 11.60 0.81 6.09
C PRO A 37 13.08 1.26 6.02
N GLU A 38 13.86 0.96 7.05
CA GLU A 38 15.27 1.37 7.17
C GLU A 38 16.11 1.02 5.91
N LYS A 39 15.88 -0.17 5.34
CA LYS A 39 16.54 -0.61 4.10
C LYS A 39 16.25 0.30 2.91
N VAL A 40 15.07 0.92 2.87
CA VAL A 40 14.67 1.87 1.84
C VAL A 40 15.30 3.24 2.12
N GLN A 41 15.41 3.66 3.38
CA GLN A 41 16.10 4.90 3.75
C GLN A 41 17.56 4.89 3.26
N GLY A 42 18.26 3.77 3.46
CA GLY A 42 19.63 3.60 2.95
C GLY A 42 19.74 3.61 1.42
N GLN A 43 18.71 3.13 0.70
CA GLN A 43 18.66 3.22 -0.76
C GLN A 43 18.50 4.66 -1.24
N MET A 44 17.60 5.41 -0.61
CA MET A 44 17.35 6.82 -0.93
C MET A 44 18.57 7.71 -0.66
N ALA A 45 19.34 7.40 0.40
CA ALA A 45 20.59 8.10 0.69
C ALA A 45 21.70 7.83 -0.36
N SER A 46 21.64 6.69 -1.06
CA SER A 46 22.62 6.34 -2.09
C SER A 46 22.30 7.01 -3.43
N LYS A 47 23.22 7.85 -3.92
CA LYS A 47 23.11 8.51 -5.23
C LYS A 47 23.84 7.71 -6.31
N LEU A 48 23.20 7.54 -7.45
CA LEU A 48 23.79 6.95 -8.64
C LEU A 48 24.55 8.01 -9.46
N PRO A 49 25.47 7.61 -10.36
CA PRO A 49 26.04 8.53 -11.35
C PRO A 49 24.90 9.23 -12.12
N GLY A 50 24.90 10.56 -12.11
CA GLY A 50 23.79 11.38 -12.63
C GLY A 50 22.85 11.97 -11.58
N GLY A 51 23.04 11.69 -10.28
CA GLY A 51 22.39 12.42 -9.17
C GLY A 51 21.03 11.86 -8.71
N CYS A 52 20.50 10.83 -9.38
CA CYS A 52 19.27 10.15 -8.97
C CYS A 52 19.50 9.24 -7.76
N GLY A 53 18.53 9.15 -6.86
CA GLY A 53 18.55 8.18 -5.76
C GLY A 53 18.26 6.77 -6.24
N ARG A 54 18.86 5.78 -5.56
CA ARG A 54 18.66 4.38 -5.92
C ARG A 54 17.23 3.94 -5.59
N GLY A 55 16.53 3.40 -6.59
CA GLY A 55 15.16 2.89 -6.40
C GLY A 55 14.10 3.99 -6.22
N GLU A 56 14.42 5.23 -6.61
CA GLU A 56 13.44 6.30 -6.75
C GLU A 56 12.54 6.06 -7.97
N LEU A 57 11.31 6.60 -7.91
CA LEU A 57 10.39 6.59 -9.05
C LEU A 57 10.89 7.59 -10.10
N THR A 58 10.97 7.16 -11.35
CA THR A 58 11.37 8.02 -12.47
C THR A 58 10.17 8.80 -13.02
N VAL A 59 10.42 9.86 -13.79
CA VAL A 59 9.37 10.59 -14.52
C VAL A 59 8.58 9.66 -15.44
N LEU A 60 9.27 8.78 -16.18
CA LEU A 60 8.62 7.77 -17.02
C LEU A 60 7.71 6.84 -16.20
N GLY A 61 8.16 6.40 -15.02
CA GLY A 61 7.34 5.56 -14.13
C GLY A 61 6.12 6.30 -13.59
N LEU A 62 6.22 7.62 -13.40
CA LEU A 62 5.10 8.48 -13.02
C LEU A 62 4.08 8.59 -14.17
N GLU A 63 4.54 8.83 -15.39
CA GLU A 63 3.70 8.85 -16.61
C GLU A 63 2.96 7.54 -16.84
N GLN A 64 3.64 6.41 -16.64
CA GLN A 64 3.02 5.09 -16.68
C GLN A 64 1.92 4.93 -15.62
N GLY A 65 2.11 5.52 -14.44
CA GLY A 65 1.10 5.58 -13.39
C GLY A 65 -0.14 6.36 -13.84
N PHE A 66 0.05 7.55 -14.42
CA PHE A 66 -1.06 8.35 -14.96
C PHE A 66 -1.83 7.60 -16.06
N GLU A 67 -1.12 6.99 -17.00
CA GLU A 67 -1.75 6.22 -18.09
C GLU A 67 -2.57 5.06 -17.55
N LEU A 68 -2.04 4.32 -16.56
CA LEU A 68 -2.79 3.28 -15.87
C LEU A 68 -4.09 3.83 -15.27
N GLY A 69 -4.04 5.00 -14.61
CA GLY A 69 -5.22 5.66 -14.06
C GLY A 69 -6.28 5.95 -15.11
N ARG A 70 -5.91 6.47 -16.29
CA ARG A 70 -6.84 6.73 -17.39
C ARG A 70 -7.49 5.45 -17.92
N VAL A 71 -6.71 4.39 -18.11
CA VAL A 71 -7.22 3.09 -18.56
C VAL A 71 -8.21 2.52 -17.54
N LEU A 72 -7.88 2.59 -16.25
CA LEU A 72 -8.77 2.16 -15.17
C LEU A 72 -10.05 2.99 -15.14
N ARG A 73 -9.96 4.32 -15.33
CA ARG A 73 -11.13 5.20 -15.40
C ARG A 73 -12.04 4.80 -16.57
N ALA A 74 -11.48 4.65 -17.77
CA ALA A 74 -12.25 4.27 -18.94
C ALA A 74 -13.00 2.95 -18.74
N ARG A 75 -12.40 2.01 -18.00
CA ARG A 75 -12.98 0.70 -17.72
C ARG A 75 -14.01 0.69 -16.58
N TYR A 76 -13.77 1.44 -15.51
CA TYR A 76 -14.55 1.33 -14.27
C TYR A 76 -15.49 2.51 -14.01
N ALA A 77 -15.25 3.67 -14.63
CA ALA A 77 -16.11 4.85 -14.52
C ALA A 77 -17.29 4.83 -15.51
N ALA A 78 -17.30 3.90 -16.49
CA ALA A 78 -18.47 3.64 -17.32
C ALA A 78 -19.68 3.34 -16.42
N SER A 79 -20.86 3.81 -16.85
CA SER A 79 -22.07 3.66 -16.04
C SER A 79 -22.38 2.18 -15.83
N GLN A 80 -23.09 1.84 -14.75
CA GLN A 80 -23.51 0.44 -14.52
C GLN A 80 -24.33 -0.14 -15.69
N ASN A 81 -25.01 0.74 -16.44
CA ASN A 81 -25.77 0.39 -17.64
C ASN A 81 -24.87 0.06 -18.85
N GLU A 82 -23.61 0.48 -18.84
CA GLU A 82 -22.60 0.21 -19.87
C GLU A 82 -21.68 -0.96 -19.48
N GLY A 83 -21.98 -1.66 -18.37
CA GLY A 83 -21.17 -2.77 -17.86
C GLY A 83 -19.95 -2.35 -17.04
N GLY A 84 -19.83 -1.07 -16.69
CA GLY A 84 -18.84 -0.58 -15.73
C GLY A 84 -19.27 -0.84 -14.28
N MET A 85 -18.34 -0.69 -13.33
CA MET A 85 -18.68 -0.82 -11.90
C MET A 85 -19.47 0.39 -11.38
N GLY A 86 -19.63 1.45 -12.19
CA GLY A 86 -20.15 2.72 -11.73
C GLY A 86 -19.30 3.24 -10.60
N LEU A 87 -17.98 3.39 -10.82
CA LEU A 87 -17.10 4.09 -9.89
C LEU A 87 -17.55 5.57 -9.89
N VAL A 88 -18.63 5.87 -9.16
CA VAL A 88 -19.28 7.17 -9.09
C VAL A 88 -18.37 8.07 -8.29
N GLY A 89 -17.41 8.71 -8.97
CA GLY A 89 -16.80 10.01 -8.69
C GLY A 89 -16.31 10.38 -7.28
N ASP A 90 -16.41 9.51 -6.29
CA ASP A 90 -16.18 9.82 -4.88
C ASP A 90 -14.99 9.01 -4.37
N ALA A 91 -13.99 9.71 -3.83
CA ALA A 91 -12.83 9.12 -3.18
C ALA A 91 -13.23 8.17 -2.04
N ALA A 92 -14.39 8.37 -1.41
CA ALA A 92 -14.90 7.49 -0.36
C ALA A 92 -15.23 6.06 -0.83
N SER A 93 -15.43 5.87 -2.14
CA SER A 93 -15.74 4.54 -2.71
C SER A 93 -14.50 3.65 -2.93
N VAL A 94 -13.29 4.20 -2.73
CA VAL A 94 -12.03 3.51 -3.06
C VAL A 94 -11.16 3.32 -1.83
N TYR A 95 -10.85 2.07 -1.50
CA TYR A 95 -9.81 1.75 -0.52
C TYR A 95 -8.44 1.67 -1.20
N CYS A 96 -7.55 2.60 -0.84
CA CYS A 96 -6.22 2.71 -1.42
C CYS A 96 -5.16 2.18 -0.45
N ARG A 97 -4.39 1.16 -0.83
CA ARG A 97 -3.31 0.60 -0.01
C ARG A 97 -2.01 0.51 -0.79
N SER A 98 -0.89 0.84 -0.17
CA SER A 98 0.45 0.70 -0.75
C SER A 98 1.42 0.10 0.25
N SER A 99 2.49 -0.54 -0.23
CA SER A 99 3.63 -0.80 0.63
C SER A 99 4.21 0.56 1.05
N ASN A 100 4.66 0.69 2.28
CA ASN A 100 5.16 1.96 2.82
C ASN A 100 6.54 2.34 2.26
N VAL A 101 6.64 2.44 0.93
CA VAL A 101 7.84 2.70 0.17
C VAL A 101 7.52 3.87 -0.76
N PRO A 102 8.33 4.95 -0.79
CA PRO A 102 7.97 6.17 -1.51
C PRO A 102 7.60 5.95 -2.97
N ARG A 103 8.34 5.10 -3.70
CA ARG A 103 8.02 4.80 -5.11
C ARG A 103 6.63 4.21 -5.30
N THR A 104 6.19 3.30 -4.42
CA THR A 104 4.87 2.64 -4.58
C THR A 104 3.73 3.54 -4.12
N VAL A 105 3.98 4.43 -3.14
CA VAL A 105 3.02 5.46 -2.74
C VAL A 105 2.83 6.47 -3.87
N LEU A 106 3.91 6.97 -4.46
CA LEU A 106 3.86 7.92 -5.58
C LEU A 106 3.22 7.31 -6.84
N THR A 107 3.56 6.06 -7.20
CA THR A 107 2.90 5.38 -8.31
C THR A 107 1.39 5.25 -8.09
N LEU A 108 0.96 4.94 -6.86
CA LEU A 108 -0.46 4.86 -6.52
C LEU A 108 -1.14 6.23 -6.65
N HIS A 109 -0.52 7.31 -6.14
CA HIS A 109 -1.04 8.66 -6.32
C HIS A 109 -1.17 9.05 -7.80
N ALA A 110 -0.18 8.72 -8.64
CA ALA A 110 -0.24 8.99 -10.07
C ALA A 110 -1.42 8.28 -10.74
N ALA A 111 -1.64 7.00 -10.42
CA ALA A 111 -2.80 6.27 -10.93
C ALA A 111 -4.13 6.87 -10.44
N LEU A 112 -4.20 7.26 -9.17
CA LEU A 112 -5.41 7.83 -8.59
C LEU A 112 -5.76 9.21 -9.15
N ALA A 113 -4.76 10.01 -9.51
CA ALA A 113 -4.95 11.35 -10.07
C ALA A 113 -5.76 11.35 -11.38
N GLU A 114 -5.61 10.29 -12.18
CA GLU A 114 -6.34 10.11 -13.45
C GLU A 114 -7.57 9.19 -13.29
N LEU A 115 -7.54 8.27 -12.31
CA LEU A 115 -8.68 7.40 -12.01
C LEU A 115 -9.85 8.19 -11.43
N LEU A 116 -9.60 8.98 -10.40
CA LEU A 116 -10.63 9.74 -9.68
C LEU A 116 -10.84 11.10 -10.34
N PRO A 117 -12.07 11.66 -10.35
CA PRO A 117 -12.29 12.98 -10.89
C PRO A 117 -11.48 14.01 -10.10
N THR A 118 -10.71 14.82 -10.82
CA THR A 118 -10.07 15.99 -10.23
C THR A 118 -11.14 17.01 -9.88
N ALA A 119 -10.92 17.75 -8.79
CA ALA A 119 -11.87 18.74 -8.27
C ALA A 119 -12.32 19.77 -9.34
N THR A 120 -11.54 19.98 -10.41
CA THR A 120 -11.91 20.83 -11.55
C THR A 120 -13.02 20.26 -12.43
N ALA A 121 -13.10 18.93 -12.60
CA ALA A 121 -14.17 18.29 -13.36
C ALA A 121 -15.50 18.25 -12.58
N THR A 122 -15.44 18.14 -11.26
CA THR A 122 -16.61 18.18 -10.37
C THR A 122 -17.06 19.61 -10.04
N ALA A 123 -16.14 20.57 -9.92
CA ALA A 123 -16.45 21.99 -9.73
C ALA A 123 -17.07 22.67 -10.96
N ALA A 124 -16.83 22.13 -12.16
CA ALA A 124 -17.53 22.58 -13.37
C ALA A 124 -18.99 22.11 -13.39
N ALA A 125 -19.32 21.03 -12.67
CA ALA A 125 -20.66 20.45 -12.61
C ALA A 125 -21.45 20.87 -11.36
N ALA A 126 -20.77 21.14 -10.24
CA ALA A 126 -21.35 21.65 -9.00
C ALA A 126 -20.71 23.00 -8.69
N GLY A 127 -21.52 24.06 -8.58
CA GLY A 127 -21.04 25.44 -8.42
C GLY A 127 -19.96 25.62 -7.33
N ALA A 128 -19.23 26.73 -7.41
CA ALA A 128 -17.97 27.01 -6.68
C ALA A 128 -17.92 26.72 -5.16
N ALA A 129 -19.04 26.51 -4.47
CA ALA A 129 -19.08 26.12 -3.06
C ALA A 129 -18.85 24.61 -2.83
N ASP A 130 -19.14 23.74 -3.80
CA ASP A 130 -18.97 22.28 -3.71
C ASP A 130 -17.62 21.79 -4.25
N ALA A 131 -16.85 22.68 -4.89
CA ALA A 131 -15.51 22.41 -5.41
C ALA A 131 -14.51 21.99 -4.30
N ASP A 132 -14.68 22.56 -3.10
CA ASP A 132 -13.80 22.30 -1.96
C ASP A 132 -14.21 21.02 -1.21
N ALA A 133 -15.51 20.67 -1.20
CA ALA A 133 -15.99 19.38 -0.72
C ALA A 133 -15.59 18.20 -1.65
N ALA A 134 -15.44 18.46 -2.95
CA ALA A 134 -14.94 17.48 -3.92
C ALA A 134 -13.43 17.20 -3.78
N ARG A 135 -12.67 18.03 -3.07
CA ARG A 135 -11.26 17.79 -2.71
C ARG A 135 -11.15 16.87 -1.48
N ARG A 136 -11.82 15.73 -1.49
CA ARG A 136 -11.55 14.72 -0.47
C ARG A 136 -10.13 14.22 -0.63
N GLU A 137 -9.33 14.42 0.42
CA GLU A 137 -7.98 13.88 0.51
C GLU A 137 -8.04 12.35 0.36
N ILE A 138 -7.34 11.83 -0.65
CA ILE A 138 -7.27 10.39 -0.86
C ILE A 138 -6.27 9.82 0.13
N VAL A 139 -6.79 9.11 1.13
CA VAL A 139 -5.97 8.46 2.15
C VAL A 139 -5.36 7.18 1.58
N VAL A 140 -4.02 7.12 1.54
CA VAL A 140 -3.28 5.91 1.19
C VAL A 140 -2.88 5.17 2.46
N TRP A 141 -3.43 3.97 2.64
CA TRP A 141 -3.15 3.11 3.78
C TRP A 141 -1.83 2.34 3.57
N GLY A 142 -1.03 2.28 4.63
CA GLY A 142 0.21 1.51 4.67
C GLY A 142 0.36 0.79 6.02
N SER A 143 1.22 -0.22 6.04
CA SER A 143 1.59 -0.96 7.26
C SER A 143 3.06 -0.76 7.63
N GLN A 144 3.39 -0.97 8.90
CA GLN A 144 4.78 -1.10 9.34
C GLN A 144 5.41 -2.33 8.70
N THR A 145 6.73 -2.32 8.57
CA THR A 145 7.49 -3.36 7.86
C THR A 145 7.27 -4.75 8.47
N GLU A 146 7.09 -4.86 9.78
CA GLU A 146 6.83 -6.12 10.49
C GLU A 146 5.42 -6.70 10.31
N ASP A 147 4.45 -5.87 9.93
CA ASP A 147 3.06 -6.27 9.73
C ASP A 147 2.66 -6.27 8.24
N GLU A 148 3.60 -5.91 7.37
CA GLU A 148 3.38 -5.83 5.93
C GLU A 148 3.16 -7.20 5.30
N PHE A 149 2.14 -7.29 4.45
CA PHE A 149 1.71 -8.51 3.76
C PHE A 149 1.57 -8.34 2.25
N LEU A 150 1.80 -7.14 1.71
CA LEU A 150 1.84 -6.89 0.27
C LEU A 150 3.05 -7.53 -0.43
N TYR A 151 4.02 -8.03 0.34
CA TYR A 151 5.12 -8.85 -0.16
C TYR A 151 5.45 -9.98 0.81
N PRO A 152 6.13 -11.05 0.35
CA PRO A 152 6.61 -12.13 1.22
C PRO A 152 7.54 -11.60 2.32
N ASN A 153 7.03 -11.51 3.53
CA ASN A 153 7.73 -10.90 4.65
C ASN A 153 8.44 -11.95 5.51
N ALA A 154 9.68 -12.27 5.12
CA ALA A 154 10.50 -13.23 5.87
C ALA A 154 10.89 -12.74 7.28
N MET A 155 10.86 -11.42 7.53
CA MET A 155 11.14 -10.87 8.87
C MET A 155 9.99 -11.16 9.83
N ALA A 156 8.74 -11.04 9.34
CA ALA A 156 7.56 -11.34 10.12
C ALA A 156 7.25 -12.85 10.21
N CYS A 157 7.78 -13.66 9.30
CA CYS A 157 7.48 -15.09 9.18
C CYS A 157 8.75 -15.97 9.28
N PRO A 158 9.12 -16.45 10.50
CA PRO A 158 10.31 -17.26 10.70
C PRO A 158 10.33 -18.55 9.87
N ARG A 159 9.16 -19.12 9.59
CA ARG A 159 9.08 -20.33 8.74
C ARG A 159 9.48 -20.02 7.29
N LEU A 160 9.05 -18.88 6.75
CA LEU A 160 9.44 -18.45 5.41
C LEU A 160 10.95 -18.19 5.33
N GLU A 161 11.52 -17.56 6.35
CA GLU A 161 12.97 -17.33 6.44
C GLU A 161 13.77 -18.66 6.41
N GLN A 162 13.32 -19.68 7.15
CA GLN A 162 13.94 -21.00 7.13
C GLN A 162 13.91 -21.63 5.73
N LEU A 163 12.78 -21.50 5.01
CA LEU A 163 12.64 -22.04 3.66
C LEU A 163 13.57 -21.34 2.68
N TYR A 164 13.73 -20.01 2.75
CA TYR A 164 14.69 -19.27 1.92
C TYR A 164 16.13 -19.63 2.21
N LYS A 165 16.49 -19.88 3.47
CA LYS A 165 17.84 -20.34 3.82
C LYS A 165 18.10 -21.72 3.25
N ALA A 166 17.15 -22.64 3.39
CA ALA A 166 17.26 -24.00 2.87
C ALA A 166 17.35 -24.04 1.34
N SER A 167 16.62 -23.18 0.62
CA SER A 167 16.64 -23.16 -0.85
C SER A 167 17.92 -22.58 -1.45
N ARG A 168 18.71 -21.82 -0.69
CA ARG A 168 19.98 -21.22 -1.14
C ARG A 168 21.21 -22.10 -0.86
N SER A 169 21.02 -23.20 -0.13
CA SER A 169 22.07 -24.17 0.19
C SER A 169 22.23 -25.27 -0.87
N HIS A 170 21.50 -25.13 -1.98
CA HIS A 170 21.60 -25.96 -3.20
C HIS A 170 22.11 -25.10 -4.35
#